data_AF-A0A946EZ78-F1
#
_entry.id   AF-A0A946EZ78-F1
#
_cell.length_a   1.000
_cell.length_b   1.000
_cell.length_c   1.000
_cell.angle_alpha   90.00
_cell.angle_beta   90.00
_cell.angle_gamma   90.00
#
_symmetry.space_group_name_H-M   'P 1'
#
loop_
_entity.id
_entity.type
_entity.pdbx_description
1 polymer ?
#
loop_
_entity_poly.entity_id
_entity_poly.type
_entity_poly.pdbx_seq_one_letter_code
_entity_poly.pdbx_strand_id
1 'polypeptide(L)'
;DDFGINHWNANLGISDTDDIGFLSALVEHLQMSYGLSEDCTFTCGMSNGGFMSYTMACERPDLFRAIGSVTGNMSAYDQMNCTPSIVLPIIHLHGTLDPTVSYNQGVILDGPWSGGWGVEEVMDFWTDMMGTTEYTEEAVPNTVLLDLTTVDFLRHYNAPGGQEFHHYRVNGGLHDWFGAWGNQDIDSAELLWGFFSDACEQPVNDVSDLEIQSNTRSLVRIVDMTGRSVREDALGLLIHQYSDGTVEKRVRMVR
;
A
#
# COMPACT_ATOMS: atom_id res chain seq x y z
N ASP A 1 6.53 -27.18 -0.15
CA ASP A 1 6.47 -28.00 1.08
C ASP A 1 7.48 -29.16 1.01
N ASP A 2 7.50 -30.01 2.04
CA ASP A 2 8.36 -31.21 2.13
C ASP A 2 8.00 -32.30 1.09
N PHE A 3 6.92 -32.10 0.32
CA PHE A 3 6.44 -33.01 -0.72
C PHE A 3 6.70 -32.49 -2.14
N GLY A 4 7.33 -31.32 -2.28
CA GLY A 4 7.66 -30.71 -3.57
C GLY A 4 6.49 -30.00 -4.26
N ILE A 5 5.42 -29.67 -3.52
CA ILE A 5 4.33 -28.81 -3.99
C ILE A 5 4.70 -27.36 -3.69
N ASN A 6 4.59 -26.51 -4.70
CA ASN A 6 4.94 -25.09 -4.61
C ASN A 6 3.72 -24.28 -4.14
N HIS A 7 3.86 -23.67 -2.97
CA HIS A 7 2.95 -22.69 -2.40
C HIS A 7 3.65 -21.94 -1.27
N TRP A 8 3.13 -20.78 -0.90
CA TRP A 8 3.43 -20.07 0.33
C TRP A 8 2.49 -20.53 1.45
N ASN A 9 3.05 -20.76 2.63
CA ASN A 9 2.31 -21.06 3.84
C ASN A 9 1.82 -19.78 4.53
N ALA A 10 0.81 -19.15 3.92
CA ALA A 10 0.17 -17.92 4.39
C ALA A 10 -0.89 -18.19 5.49
N ASN A 11 -0.51 -18.94 6.53
CA ASN A 11 -1.40 -19.38 7.62
C ASN A 11 -2.67 -20.15 7.15
N LEU A 12 -2.58 -20.85 6.02
CA LEU A 12 -3.68 -21.61 5.42
C LEU A 12 -3.75 -23.07 5.91
N GLY A 13 -2.81 -23.49 6.78
CA GLY A 13 -2.75 -24.87 7.28
C GLY A 13 -2.48 -25.91 6.18
N ILE A 14 -1.83 -25.50 5.07
CA ILE A 14 -1.53 -26.36 3.93
C ILE A 14 -0.27 -27.19 4.19
N SER A 15 0.71 -26.63 4.89
CA SER A 15 1.97 -27.28 5.22
C SER A 15 2.59 -26.69 6.49
N ASP A 16 3.66 -27.30 6.99
CA ASP A 16 4.43 -26.82 8.15
C ASP A 16 5.70 -26.04 7.75
N THR A 17 5.87 -25.71 6.46
CA THR A 17 7.02 -24.91 5.97
C THR A 17 6.95 -23.49 6.54
N ASP A 18 8.06 -23.01 7.10
CA ASP A 18 8.18 -21.68 7.70
C ASP A 18 8.53 -20.61 6.66
N ASP A 19 7.53 -20.24 5.85
CA ASP A 19 7.70 -19.21 4.82
C ASP A 19 7.79 -17.80 5.43
N ILE A 20 7.19 -17.56 6.60
CA ILE A 20 7.31 -16.29 7.34
C ILE A 20 8.77 -16.08 7.76
N GLY A 21 9.39 -17.09 8.38
CA GLY A 21 10.79 -17.05 8.79
C GLY A 21 11.74 -16.95 7.59
N PHE A 22 11.45 -17.68 6.50
CA PHE A 22 12.24 -17.58 5.28
C PHE A 22 12.21 -16.17 4.66
N LEU A 23 11.02 -15.58 4.47
CA LEU A 23 10.90 -14.24 3.87
C LEU A 23 11.49 -13.16 4.79
N SER A 24 11.35 -13.32 6.11
CA SER A 24 12.00 -12.45 7.10
C SER A 24 13.52 -12.44 6.94
N ALA A 25 14.13 -13.63 6.92
CA ALA A 25 15.57 -13.77 6.76
C ALA A 25 16.05 -13.28 5.37
N LEU A 26 15.22 -13.44 4.34
CA LEU A 26 15.52 -12.94 3.00
C LEU A 26 15.58 -11.41 2.98
N VAL A 27 14.61 -10.73 3.58
CA VAL A 27 14.59 -9.26 3.70
C VAL A 27 15.87 -8.77 4.39
N GLU A 28 16.15 -9.29 5.58
CA GLU A 28 17.33 -8.92 6.37
C GLU A 28 18.63 -9.20 5.60
N HIS A 29 18.71 -10.35 4.92
CA HIS A 29 19.87 -10.72 4.11
C HIS A 29 20.10 -9.76 2.95
N LEU A 30 19.05 -9.37 2.23
CA LEU A 30 19.16 -8.45 1.10
C LEU A 30 19.55 -7.04 1.54
N GLN A 31 18.96 -6.56 2.64
CA GLN A 31 19.31 -5.27 3.26
C GLN A 31 20.78 -5.25 3.68
N MET A 32 21.24 -6.26 4.43
CA MET A 32 22.64 -6.33 4.89
C MET A 32 23.63 -6.51 3.74
N SER A 33 23.30 -7.34 2.74
CA SER A 33 24.25 -7.71 1.68
C SER A 33 24.41 -6.62 0.63
N TYR A 34 23.36 -5.85 0.37
CA TYR A 34 23.32 -4.85 -0.70
C TYR A 34 23.10 -3.42 -0.21
N GLY A 35 22.94 -3.20 1.10
CA GLY A 35 22.65 -1.88 1.67
C GLY A 35 21.29 -1.33 1.22
N LEU A 36 20.31 -2.21 1.00
CA LEU A 36 18.95 -1.79 0.66
C LEU A 36 18.28 -1.17 1.87
N SER A 37 17.38 -0.21 1.64
CA SER A 37 16.72 0.55 2.69
C SER A 37 15.66 -0.29 3.42
N GLU A 38 15.74 -0.29 4.75
CA GLU A 38 14.72 -0.85 5.64
C GLU A 38 13.40 -0.07 5.53
N ASP A 39 13.48 1.25 5.37
CA ASP A 39 12.32 2.15 5.27
C ASP A 39 11.59 2.05 3.92
N CYS A 40 12.18 1.34 2.96
CA CYS A 40 11.68 1.17 1.59
C CYS A 40 11.59 -0.31 1.18
N THR A 41 11.19 -1.14 2.13
CA THR A 41 10.97 -2.57 1.92
C THR A 41 9.48 -2.88 1.82
N PHE A 42 9.08 -3.69 0.85
CA PHE A 42 7.67 -3.99 0.54
C PHE A 42 7.46 -5.48 0.26
N THR A 43 6.24 -5.96 0.43
CA THR A 43 5.83 -7.29 -0.03
C THR A 43 4.59 -7.19 -0.90
N CYS A 44 4.56 -7.94 -2.00
CA CYS A 44 3.37 -8.09 -2.82
C CYS A 44 3.33 -9.44 -3.51
N GLY A 45 2.15 -9.85 -3.94
CA GLY A 45 1.99 -11.05 -4.74
C GLY A 45 0.59 -11.23 -5.30
N MET A 46 0.47 -12.20 -6.22
CA MET A 46 -0.80 -12.61 -6.78
C MET A 46 -1.35 -13.84 -6.07
N SER A 47 -2.67 -13.95 -5.92
CA SER A 47 -3.32 -15.16 -5.41
C SER A 47 -2.72 -15.55 -4.06
N ASN A 48 -2.21 -16.78 -3.90
CA ASN A 48 -1.47 -17.22 -2.72
C ASN A 48 -0.32 -16.28 -2.27
N GLY A 49 0.35 -15.60 -3.20
CA GLY A 49 1.33 -14.57 -2.84
C GLY A 49 0.71 -13.33 -2.19
N GLY A 50 -0.51 -12.95 -2.60
CA GLY A 50 -1.27 -11.88 -1.95
C GLY A 50 -1.75 -12.28 -0.55
N PHE A 51 -2.14 -13.55 -0.35
CA PHE A 51 -2.36 -14.10 1.00
C PHE A 51 -1.09 -13.98 1.85
N MET A 52 0.06 -14.36 1.30
CA MET A 52 1.33 -14.27 2.01
C MET A 52 1.69 -12.83 2.38
N SER A 53 1.43 -11.85 1.51
CA SER A 53 1.65 -10.44 1.82
C SER A 53 0.79 -9.95 2.98
N TYR A 54 -0.49 -10.36 3.05
CA TYR A 54 -1.33 -10.10 4.22
C TYR A 54 -0.81 -10.79 5.49
N THR A 55 -0.41 -12.05 5.41
CA THR A 55 0.19 -12.78 6.53
C THR A 55 1.44 -12.06 7.04
N MET A 56 2.32 -11.59 6.16
CA MET A 56 3.51 -10.82 6.57
C MET A 56 3.15 -9.48 7.23
N ALA A 57 2.08 -8.81 6.80
CA ALA A 57 1.60 -7.60 7.48
C ALA A 57 1.06 -7.87 8.89
N CYS A 58 0.54 -9.07 9.15
CA CYS A 58 0.08 -9.46 10.48
C CYS A 58 1.25 -9.90 11.38
N GLU A 59 2.14 -10.72 10.85
CA GLU A 59 3.16 -11.45 11.60
C GLU A 59 4.47 -10.66 11.75
N ARG A 60 4.87 -9.94 10.70
CA ARG A 60 6.13 -9.18 10.61
C ARG A 60 5.93 -7.77 10.04
N PRO A 61 5.03 -6.97 10.62
CA PRO A 61 4.79 -5.60 10.15
C PRO A 61 6.03 -4.70 10.29
N ASP A 62 6.98 -5.06 11.16
CA ASP A 62 8.24 -4.36 11.39
C ASP A 62 9.18 -4.36 10.17
N LEU A 63 9.01 -5.30 9.24
CA LEU A 63 9.90 -5.46 8.09
C LEU A 63 9.46 -4.70 6.84
N PHE A 64 8.22 -4.22 6.79
CA PHE A 64 7.64 -3.69 5.57
C PHE A 64 7.05 -2.32 5.79
N ARG A 65 7.24 -1.45 4.81
CA ARG A 65 6.70 -0.10 4.77
C ARG A 65 5.26 -0.07 4.29
N ALA A 66 4.88 -1.00 3.41
CA ALA A 66 3.55 -1.22 2.87
C ALA A 66 3.45 -2.60 2.21
N ILE A 67 2.22 -3.08 1.95
CA ILE A 67 1.99 -4.35 1.24
C ILE A 67 1.07 -4.19 0.03
N GLY A 68 1.12 -5.16 -0.89
CA GLY A 68 0.24 -5.23 -2.05
C GLY A 68 -0.36 -6.63 -2.28
N SER A 69 -1.60 -6.71 -2.75
CA SER A 69 -2.25 -7.96 -3.13
C SER A 69 -2.95 -7.83 -4.48
N VAL A 70 -2.75 -8.80 -5.37
CA VAL A 70 -3.48 -8.93 -6.65
C VAL A 70 -4.24 -10.25 -6.62
N THR A 71 -5.57 -10.22 -6.62
CA THR A 71 -6.46 -11.40 -6.58
C THR A 71 -6.14 -12.40 -5.45
N GLY A 72 -5.34 -12.01 -4.46
CA GLY A 72 -5.17 -12.68 -3.19
C GLY A 72 -6.07 -12.03 -2.14
N ASN A 73 -6.21 -12.67 -0.98
CA ASN A 73 -6.99 -12.12 0.13
C ASN A 73 -6.38 -12.54 1.48
N MET A 74 -7.03 -12.25 2.60
CA MET A 74 -6.58 -12.76 3.90
C MET A 74 -7.03 -14.20 4.13
N SER A 75 -6.19 -15.00 4.80
CA SER A 75 -6.59 -16.33 5.28
C SER A 75 -7.62 -16.21 6.41
N ALA A 76 -8.47 -17.23 6.58
CA ALA A 76 -9.42 -17.26 7.69
C ALA A 76 -8.72 -17.20 9.06
N TYR A 77 -7.51 -17.78 9.16
CA TYR A 77 -6.70 -17.68 10.37
C TYR A 77 -6.26 -16.25 10.64
N ASP A 78 -5.67 -15.57 9.64
CA ASP A 78 -5.18 -14.20 9.82
C ASP A 78 -6.33 -13.25 10.17
N GLN A 79 -7.49 -13.39 9.55
CA GLN A 79 -8.66 -12.55 9.87
C GLN A 79 -9.07 -12.61 11.35
N MET A 80 -8.84 -13.74 12.01
CA MET A 80 -9.17 -13.92 13.44
C MET A 80 -8.01 -13.55 14.38
N ASN A 81 -6.77 -13.50 13.89
CA ASN A 81 -5.57 -13.43 14.74
C ASN A 81 -4.63 -12.26 14.39
N CYS A 82 -4.93 -11.47 13.36
CA CYS A 82 -4.10 -10.36 12.92
C CYS A 82 -4.21 -9.18 13.89
N THR A 83 -3.21 -9.04 14.76
CA THR A 83 -3.05 -7.91 15.67
C THR A 83 -1.64 -7.33 15.54
N PRO A 84 -1.32 -6.70 14.40
CA PRO A 84 0.04 -6.27 14.12
C PRO A 84 0.45 -5.13 15.06
N SER A 85 1.75 -5.07 15.40
CA SER A 85 2.30 -3.98 16.21
C SER A 85 2.34 -2.64 15.48
N ILE A 86 2.34 -2.67 14.14
CA ILE A 86 2.32 -1.51 13.24
C ILE A 86 1.28 -1.79 12.16
N VAL A 87 0.37 -0.83 11.94
CA VAL A 87 -0.62 -0.93 10.85
C VAL A 87 0.00 -0.37 9.57
N LEU A 88 0.06 -1.19 8.53
CA LEU A 88 0.72 -0.86 7.27
C LEU A 88 -0.27 -0.32 6.22
N PRO A 89 0.14 0.62 5.34
CA PRO A 89 -0.60 0.94 4.12
C PRO A 89 -0.75 -0.29 3.20
N ILE A 90 -1.88 -0.36 2.49
CA ILE A 90 -2.23 -1.53 1.66
C ILE A 90 -2.75 -1.08 0.31
N ILE A 91 -2.28 -1.73 -0.76
CA ILE A 91 -2.92 -1.71 -2.08
C ILE A 91 -3.47 -3.10 -2.42
N HIS A 92 -4.73 -3.17 -2.86
CA HIS A 92 -5.42 -4.42 -3.17
C HIS A 92 -6.13 -4.30 -4.52
N LEU A 93 -5.84 -5.20 -5.46
CA LEU A 93 -6.52 -5.29 -6.75
C LEU A 93 -7.29 -6.60 -6.85
N HIS A 94 -8.58 -6.58 -7.17
CA HIS A 94 -9.39 -7.80 -7.19
C HIS A 94 -10.51 -7.79 -8.23
N GLY A 95 -10.77 -8.94 -8.85
CA GLY A 95 -11.84 -9.13 -9.81
C GLY A 95 -13.17 -9.46 -9.13
N THR A 96 -14.27 -8.79 -9.50
CA THR A 96 -15.57 -9.04 -8.85
C THR A 96 -16.20 -10.38 -9.25
N LEU A 97 -15.73 -11.01 -10.33
CA LEU A 97 -16.15 -12.34 -10.80
C LEU A 97 -15.04 -13.39 -10.63
N ASP A 98 -14.08 -13.15 -9.74
CA ASP A 98 -13.02 -14.11 -9.43
C ASP A 98 -13.61 -15.45 -8.93
N PRO A 99 -13.43 -16.56 -9.68
CA PRO A 99 -13.99 -17.86 -9.32
C PRO A 99 -13.13 -18.64 -8.31
N THR A 100 -11.93 -18.14 -8.00
CA THR A 100 -10.93 -18.82 -7.16
C THR A 100 -10.97 -18.25 -5.75
N VAL A 101 -10.90 -16.93 -5.65
CA VAL A 101 -11.01 -16.16 -4.40
C VAL A 101 -12.19 -15.24 -4.57
N SER A 102 -13.35 -15.60 -4.03
CA SER A 102 -14.57 -14.82 -4.24
C SER A 102 -14.42 -13.43 -3.64
N TYR A 103 -14.69 -12.42 -4.48
CA TYR A 103 -14.72 -11.03 -4.05
C TYR A 103 -15.64 -10.81 -2.84
N ASN A 104 -16.77 -11.52 -2.76
CA ASN A 104 -17.79 -11.30 -1.71
C ASN A 104 -17.70 -12.27 -0.53
N GLN A 105 -16.92 -13.35 -0.64
CA GLN A 105 -17.03 -14.48 0.30
C GLN A 105 -15.70 -15.16 0.64
N GLY A 106 -14.56 -14.64 0.15
CA GLY A 106 -13.29 -15.34 0.27
C GLY A 106 -13.30 -16.65 -0.52
N VAL A 107 -12.59 -17.67 -0.06
CA VAL A 107 -12.52 -18.96 -0.78
C VAL A 107 -13.71 -19.83 -0.42
N ILE A 108 -14.59 -20.06 -1.39
CA ILE A 108 -15.83 -20.84 -1.18
C ILE A 108 -15.66 -22.35 -1.34
N LEU A 109 -14.53 -22.80 -1.91
CA LEU A 109 -14.26 -24.21 -2.16
C LEU A 109 -13.74 -24.89 -0.90
N ASP A 110 -14.28 -26.08 -0.59
CA ASP A 110 -13.82 -26.91 0.53
C ASP A 110 -12.33 -27.26 0.37
N GLY A 111 -11.57 -27.06 1.45
CA GLY A 111 -10.14 -27.35 1.47
C GLY A 111 -9.38 -26.46 2.45
N PRO A 112 -8.04 -26.62 2.53
CA PRO A 112 -7.22 -25.80 3.43
C PRO A 112 -7.26 -24.31 3.07
N TRP A 113 -7.56 -23.98 1.81
CA TRP A 113 -7.75 -22.61 1.34
C TRP A 113 -9.09 -22.00 1.77
N SER A 114 -10.03 -22.82 2.26
CA SER A 114 -11.44 -22.44 2.42
C SER A 114 -11.68 -21.37 3.48
N GLY A 115 -12.75 -20.61 3.24
CA GLY A 115 -13.25 -19.58 4.11
C GLY A 115 -12.59 -18.23 3.87
N GLY A 116 -12.60 -17.44 4.93
CA GLY A 116 -12.23 -16.05 4.89
C GLY A 116 -13.41 -15.13 4.56
N TRP A 117 -13.20 -13.85 4.79
CA TRP A 117 -14.00 -12.72 4.39
C TRP A 117 -13.90 -12.41 2.90
N GLY A 118 -14.91 -11.70 2.37
CA GLY A 118 -14.80 -11.00 1.10
C GLY A 118 -13.80 -9.83 1.18
N VAL A 119 -13.55 -9.24 0.03
CA VAL A 119 -12.62 -8.11 -0.14
C VAL A 119 -13.11 -6.88 0.60
N GLU A 120 -14.43 -6.61 0.59
CA GLU A 120 -15.01 -5.47 1.29
C GLU A 120 -14.84 -5.60 2.80
N GLU A 121 -15.09 -6.78 3.38
CA GLU A 121 -14.89 -6.98 4.82
C GLU A 121 -13.40 -6.95 5.22
N VAL A 122 -12.48 -7.39 4.35
CA VAL A 122 -11.03 -7.21 4.57
C VAL A 122 -10.64 -5.74 4.52
N MET A 123 -11.17 -4.99 3.56
CA MET A 123 -10.96 -3.54 3.46
C MET A 123 -11.49 -2.82 4.72
N ASP A 124 -12.71 -3.14 5.16
CA ASP A 124 -13.30 -2.58 6.39
C ASP A 124 -12.42 -2.88 7.61
N PHE A 125 -11.99 -4.14 7.78
CA PHE A 125 -11.10 -4.53 8.88
C PHE A 125 -9.80 -3.72 8.94
N TRP A 126 -9.13 -3.55 7.81
CA TRP A 126 -7.87 -2.81 7.77
C TRP A 126 -8.06 -1.31 7.90
N THR A 127 -9.10 -0.75 7.28
CA THR A 127 -9.39 0.69 7.34
C THR A 127 -9.85 1.14 8.71
N ASP A 128 -10.56 0.27 9.45
CA ASP A 128 -10.88 0.42 10.87
C ASP A 128 -9.60 0.40 11.72
N MET A 129 -8.70 -0.56 11.48
CA MET A 129 -7.44 -0.68 12.21
C MET A 129 -6.51 0.53 11.96
N MET A 130 -6.48 1.03 10.72
CA MET A 130 -5.78 2.27 10.35
C MET A 130 -6.41 3.51 11.00
N GLY A 131 -7.72 3.49 11.25
CA GLY A 131 -8.47 4.66 11.70
C GLY A 131 -8.65 5.71 10.60
N THR A 132 -8.83 5.29 9.36
CA THR A 132 -9.12 6.20 8.24
C THR A 132 -10.44 6.95 8.47
N THR A 133 -10.55 8.17 7.95
CA THR A 133 -11.73 9.03 8.18
C THR A 133 -12.34 9.59 6.91
N GLU A 134 -11.65 9.45 5.77
CA GLU A 134 -12.14 9.88 4.47
C GLU A 134 -12.14 8.71 3.47
N TYR A 135 -13.06 8.77 2.52
CA TYR A 135 -13.30 7.76 1.49
C TYR A 135 -13.63 8.43 0.16
N THR A 136 -13.03 7.95 -0.92
CA THR A 136 -13.39 8.31 -2.30
C THR A 136 -13.53 7.05 -3.15
N GLU A 137 -14.42 7.11 -4.13
CA GLU A 137 -14.62 6.08 -5.14
C GLU A 137 -14.71 6.76 -6.51
N GLU A 138 -13.80 6.40 -7.40
CA GLU A 138 -13.65 7.04 -8.70
C GLU A 138 -13.55 5.97 -9.80
N ALA A 139 -14.30 6.15 -10.88
CA ALA A 139 -14.16 5.29 -12.05
C ALA A 139 -12.82 5.57 -12.75
N VAL A 140 -12.03 4.52 -12.97
CA VAL A 140 -10.83 4.58 -13.81
C VAL A 140 -11.26 4.64 -15.28
N PRO A 141 -10.59 5.43 -16.15
CA PRO A 141 -10.93 5.49 -17.56
C PRO A 141 -10.91 4.09 -18.23
N ASN A 142 -12.07 3.64 -18.72
CA ASN A 142 -12.17 2.43 -19.54
C ASN A 142 -11.75 2.75 -20.99
N THR A 143 -10.54 2.36 -21.34
CA THR A 143 -9.91 2.58 -22.64
C THR A 143 -9.92 1.33 -23.51
N VAL A 144 -10.04 0.14 -22.93
CA VAL A 144 -10.02 -1.15 -23.63
C VAL A 144 -11.37 -1.86 -23.54
N LEU A 145 -12.35 -1.33 -24.27
CA LEU A 145 -13.76 -1.80 -24.24
C LEU A 145 -13.99 -3.30 -24.58
N LEU A 146 -13.02 -3.96 -25.21
CA LEU A 146 -13.15 -5.36 -25.64
C LEU A 146 -12.78 -6.38 -24.56
N ASP A 147 -12.17 -5.95 -23.46
CA ASP A 147 -11.95 -6.83 -22.30
C ASP A 147 -13.25 -7.06 -21.49
N LEU A 148 -14.30 -6.27 -21.77
CA LEU A 148 -15.63 -6.33 -21.16
C LEU A 148 -15.62 -6.10 -19.64
N THR A 149 -14.62 -5.38 -19.14
CA THR A 149 -14.45 -5.04 -17.72
C THR A 149 -14.40 -3.52 -17.53
N THR A 150 -14.53 -3.08 -16.28
CA THR A 150 -14.23 -1.69 -15.85
C THR A 150 -13.50 -1.72 -14.51
N VAL A 151 -12.91 -0.61 -14.10
CA VAL A 151 -12.22 -0.50 -12.81
C VAL A 151 -12.74 0.70 -12.04
N ASP A 152 -13.08 0.49 -10.77
CA ASP A 152 -13.28 1.56 -9.80
C ASP A 152 -12.09 1.59 -8.85
N PHE A 153 -11.58 2.79 -8.58
CA PHE A 153 -10.56 3.03 -7.57
C PHE A 153 -11.22 3.56 -6.29
N LEU A 154 -11.17 2.76 -5.25
CA LEU A 154 -11.63 3.08 -3.91
C LEU A 154 -10.40 3.44 -3.06
N ARG A 155 -10.47 4.56 -2.35
CA ARG A 155 -9.37 5.04 -1.50
C ARG A 155 -9.90 5.43 -0.13
N HIS A 156 -9.39 4.77 0.90
CA HIS A 156 -9.57 5.15 2.29
C HIS A 156 -8.30 5.83 2.81
N TYR A 157 -8.43 7.01 3.41
CA TYR A 157 -7.28 7.84 3.77
C TYR A 157 -7.59 8.74 4.97
N ASN A 158 -6.64 9.64 5.28
CA ASN A 158 -6.69 10.52 6.45
C ASN A 158 -6.69 9.75 7.79
N ALA A 159 -5.91 8.68 7.86
CA ALA A 159 -5.57 8.00 9.10
C ALA A 159 -4.56 8.84 9.93
N PRO A 160 -4.57 8.77 11.27
CA PRO A 160 -3.63 9.50 12.12
C PRO A 160 -2.15 9.24 11.81
N GLY A 161 -1.80 8.00 11.44
CA GLY A 161 -0.44 7.63 11.05
C GLY A 161 -0.14 7.84 9.57
N GLY A 162 -1.09 8.38 8.79
CA GLY A 162 -0.93 8.59 7.34
C GLY A 162 -1.08 7.32 6.49
N GLN A 163 -1.52 6.20 7.08
CA GLN A 163 -1.83 4.98 6.32
C GLN A 163 -3.02 5.20 5.39
N GLU A 164 -2.98 4.51 4.25
CA GLU A 164 -4.08 4.47 3.30
C GLU A 164 -4.35 3.03 2.86
N PHE A 165 -5.60 2.78 2.48
CA PHE A 165 -6.01 1.56 1.79
C PHE A 165 -6.48 1.93 0.39
N HIS A 166 -5.80 1.40 -0.62
CA HIS A 166 -6.09 1.59 -2.04
C HIS A 166 -6.69 0.30 -2.59
N HIS A 167 -7.94 0.34 -3.05
CA HIS A 167 -8.57 -0.81 -3.68
C HIS A 167 -8.93 -0.52 -5.14
N TYR A 168 -8.42 -1.36 -6.05
CA TYR A 168 -8.86 -1.37 -7.43
C TYR A 168 -9.83 -2.52 -7.63
N ARG A 169 -11.12 -2.19 -7.67
CA ARG A 169 -12.21 -3.14 -7.93
C ARG A 169 -12.37 -3.31 -9.43
N VAL A 170 -12.00 -4.47 -9.95
CA VAL A 170 -12.13 -4.79 -11.38
C VAL A 170 -13.48 -5.44 -11.63
N ASN A 171 -14.45 -4.64 -12.05
CA ASN A 171 -15.81 -5.07 -12.31
C ASN A 171 -15.86 -6.01 -13.52
N GLY A 172 -16.35 -7.23 -13.29
CA GLY A 172 -16.33 -8.30 -14.30
C GLY A 172 -14.98 -9.01 -14.44
N GLY A 173 -13.94 -8.55 -13.73
CA GLY A 173 -12.62 -9.17 -13.71
C GLY A 173 -12.64 -10.53 -13.03
N LEU A 174 -11.74 -11.42 -13.47
CA LEU A 174 -11.55 -12.76 -12.93
C LEU A 174 -10.28 -12.80 -12.05
N HIS A 175 -9.76 -14.01 -11.85
CA HIS A 175 -8.52 -14.28 -11.11
C HIS A 175 -7.27 -14.01 -11.96
N ASP A 176 -7.06 -12.75 -12.33
CA ASP A 176 -6.04 -12.32 -13.29
C ASP A 176 -5.00 -11.37 -12.69
N TRP A 177 -3.82 -11.33 -13.31
CA TRP A 177 -2.90 -10.21 -13.16
C TRP A 177 -3.28 -9.10 -14.15
N PHE A 178 -4.01 -8.08 -13.67
CA PHE A 178 -4.55 -7.03 -14.54
C PHE A 178 -3.44 -6.26 -15.25
N GLY A 179 -3.62 -6.04 -16.55
CA GLY A 179 -2.62 -5.51 -17.48
C GLY A 179 -1.81 -6.58 -18.22
N ALA A 180 -1.71 -7.80 -17.67
CA ALA A 180 -1.18 -8.96 -18.38
C ALA A 180 -2.30 -9.87 -18.92
N TRP A 181 -3.35 -10.06 -18.11
CA TRP A 181 -4.56 -10.82 -18.43
C TRP A 181 -5.81 -10.12 -17.87
N GLY A 182 -6.99 -10.54 -18.31
CA GLY A 182 -8.25 -9.94 -17.87
C GLY A 182 -8.37 -8.47 -18.33
N ASN A 183 -8.61 -7.57 -17.37
CA ASN A 183 -8.66 -6.13 -17.62
C ASN A 183 -7.33 -5.59 -18.16
N GLN A 184 -7.43 -4.64 -19.11
CA GLN A 184 -6.30 -4.02 -19.79
C GLN A 184 -6.30 -2.49 -19.67
N ASP A 185 -7.12 -1.93 -18.78
CA ASP A 185 -7.16 -0.49 -18.49
C ASP A 185 -6.12 -0.06 -17.44
N ILE A 186 -5.70 -1.01 -16.59
CA ILE A 186 -4.69 -0.82 -15.56
C ILE A 186 -3.53 -1.79 -15.73
N ASP A 187 -2.37 -1.42 -15.22
CA ASP A 187 -1.22 -2.32 -15.05
C ASP A 187 -0.96 -2.51 -13.55
N SER A 188 -1.13 -3.74 -13.07
CA SER A 188 -0.97 -4.06 -11.66
C SER A 188 0.44 -3.80 -11.15
N ALA A 189 1.48 -4.02 -11.98
CA ALA A 189 2.86 -3.77 -11.59
C ALA A 189 3.15 -2.26 -11.49
N GLU A 190 2.62 -1.45 -12.41
CA GLU A 190 2.76 0.01 -12.35
C GLU A 190 2.02 0.61 -11.15
N LEU A 191 0.81 0.13 -10.85
CA LEU A 191 0.04 0.58 -9.69
C LEU A 191 0.70 0.21 -8.36
N LEU A 192 1.16 -1.04 -8.23
CA LEU A 192 1.93 -1.50 -7.07
C LEU A 192 3.19 -0.64 -6.89
N TRP A 193 3.95 -0.42 -7.96
CA TRP A 193 5.17 0.37 -7.91
C TRP A 193 4.90 1.83 -7.52
N GLY A 194 3.88 2.46 -8.11
CA GLY A 194 3.48 3.82 -7.78
C GLY A 194 3.14 3.96 -6.30
N PHE A 195 2.29 3.07 -5.79
CA PHE A 195 1.92 3.04 -4.38
C PHE A 195 3.12 2.88 -3.43
N PHE A 196 4.04 1.97 -3.75
CA PHE A 196 5.24 1.76 -2.94
C PHE A 196 6.23 2.92 -3.02
N SER A 197 6.40 3.51 -4.21
CA SER A 197 7.25 4.69 -4.39
C SER A 197 6.74 5.86 -3.54
N ASP A 198 5.43 6.10 -3.52
CA ASP A 198 4.82 7.15 -2.71
C ASP A 198 4.98 6.86 -1.21
N ALA A 199 4.79 5.60 -0.77
CA ALA A 199 4.99 5.19 0.62
C ALA A 199 6.44 5.34 1.10
N CYS A 200 7.42 5.20 0.20
CA CYS A 200 8.83 5.48 0.45
C CYS A 200 9.13 6.97 0.65
N GLU A 201 8.47 7.83 -0.13
CA GLU A 201 8.72 9.28 -0.12
C GLU A 201 8.01 10.00 1.02
N GLN A 202 6.91 9.43 1.54
CA GLN A 202 6.16 9.96 2.68
C GLN A 202 6.58 9.29 4.00
N PRO A 203 6.95 10.02 5.06
CA PRO A 203 7.12 9.42 6.38
C PRO A 203 5.74 9.02 6.96
N VAL A 204 5.54 7.74 7.29
CA VAL A 204 4.45 7.34 8.21
C VAL A 204 4.93 7.74 9.59
N ASN A 205 4.23 8.69 10.19
CA ASN A 205 4.56 9.14 11.53
C ASN A 205 4.21 8.01 12.49
N ASP A 206 5.22 7.46 13.15
CA ASP A 206 5.02 6.52 14.25
C ASP A 206 4.26 7.23 15.38
N VAL A 207 3.32 6.52 16.01
CA VAL A 207 2.47 7.09 17.09
C VAL A 207 3.32 7.50 18.30
N SER A 208 4.57 7.05 18.37
CA SER A 208 5.57 7.48 19.35
C SER A 208 6.07 8.92 19.16
N ASP A 209 5.90 9.53 17.99
CA ASP A 209 6.35 10.90 17.70
C ASP A 209 5.31 11.97 18.06
N LEU A 210 4.20 11.58 18.70
CA LEU A 210 3.23 12.50 19.29
C LEU A 210 3.70 13.15 20.60
N GLU A 211 5.00 13.35 20.79
CA GLU A 211 5.52 14.32 21.76
C GLU A 211 5.58 15.72 21.12
N ILE A 212 4.46 16.44 21.23
CA ILE A 212 4.33 17.91 21.23
C ILE A 212 5.39 18.64 20.37
N GLN A 213 5.28 18.57 19.03
CA GLN A 213 5.95 19.57 18.20
C GLN A 213 5.19 20.89 18.31
N SER A 214 5.76 21.79 19.12
CA SER A 214 5.46 23.21 19.12
C SER A 214 5.42 23.73 17.67
N ASN A 215 4.25 24.24 17.29
CA ASN A 215 3.89 24.77 15.97
C ASN A 215 4.71 26.04 15.62
N THR A 216 6.03 25.88 15.49
CA THR A 216 6.96 26.96 15.14
C THR A 216 7.23 26.91 13.65
N ARG A 217 6.57 27.82 12.93
CA ARG A 217 6.79 28.08 11.52
C ARG A 217 8.27 28.36 11.24
N SER A 218 8.94 27.50 10.47
CA SER A 218 10.34 27.64 10.08
C SER A 218 10.48 27.86 8.58
N LEU A 219 11.48 28.62 8.14
CA LEU A 219 11.71 28.92 6.73
C LEU A 219 12.39 27.72 6.05
N VAL A 220 11.74 27.14 5.04
CA VAL A 220 12.23 25.96 4.30
C VAL A 220 13.09 26.37 3.12
N ARG A 221 12.60 27.31 2.30
CA ARG A 221 13.29 27.73 1.07
C ARG A 221 12.84 29.11 0.61
N ILE A 222 13.74 29.81 -0.08
CA ILE A 222 13.45 31.06 -0.81
C ILE A 222 13.66 30.78 -2.29
N VAL A 223 12.66 31.09 -3.11
CA VAL A 223 12.74 30.97 -4.57
C VAL A 223 12.47 32.31 -5.27
N ASP A 224 13.07 32.50 -6.44
CA ASP A 224 12.73 33.60 -7.33
C ASP A 224 11.47 33.28 -8.18
N MET A 225 11.04 34.23 -9.01
CA MET A 225 9.88 34.08 -9.89
C MET A 225 10.03 33.01 -10.97
N THR A 226 11.23 32.47 -11.16
CA THR A 226 11.51 31.34 -12.07
C THR A 226 11.54 30.00 -11.35
N GLY A 227 11.32 29.98 -10.03
CA GLY A 227 11.33 28.78 -9.20
C GLY A 227 12.73 28.35 -8.75
N ARG A 228 13.78 29.14 -9.04
CA ARG A 228 15.15 28.82 -8.65
C ARG A 228 15.36 29.18 -7.17
N SER A 229 16.03 28.29 -6.43
CA SER A 229 16.43 28.57 -5.04
C SER A 229 17.46 29.68 -4.96
N VAL A 230 17.24 30.64 -4.07
CA VAL A 230 18.06 31.82 -3.88
C VAL A 230 18.36 32.06 -2.40
N ARG A 231 19.36 32.88 -2.11
CA ARG A 231 19.66 33.34 -0.75
C ARG A 231 18.73 34.48 -0.36
N GLU A 232 18.59 34.74 0.95
CA GLU A 232 17.72 35.82 1.49
C GLU A 232 18.15 37.23 1.06
N ASP A 233 19.39 37.38 0.60
CA ASP A 233 19.95 38.62 0.07
C ASP A 233 19.76 38.85 -1.42
N ALA A 234 19.08 37.93 -2.13
CA ALA A 234 18.73 38.11 -3.52
C ALA A 234 17.82 39.32 -3.74
N LEU A 235 18.01 39.99 -4.88
CA LEU A 235 17.19 41.13 -5.30
C LEU A 235 16.01 40.66 -6.15
N GLY A 236 14.92 41.42 -6.12
CA GLY A 236 13.70 41.13 -6.87
C GLY A 236 12.57 40.62 -5.98
N LEU A 237 11.58 39.98 -6.62
CA LEU A 237 10.45 39.36 -5.95
C LEU A 237 10.83 37.94 -5.53
N LEU A 238 10.78 37.69 -4.23
CA LEU A 238 11.17 36.45 -3.56
C LEU A 238 9.94 35.78 -2.95
N ILE A 239 9.89 34.47 -3.04
CA ILE A 239 8.85 33.62 -2.47
C ILE A 239 9.48 32.79 -1.36
N HIS A 240 9.11 33.08 -0.11
CA HIS A 240 9.54 32.36 1.09
C HIS A 240 8.52 31.26 1.40
N GLN A 241 8.96 30.01 1.42
CA GLN A 241 8.15 28.84 1.73
C GLN A 241 8.49 28.34 3.13
N TYR A 242 7.48 28.01 3.92
CA TYR A 242 7.63 27.64 5.33
C TYR A 242 7.19 26.20 5.60
N SER A 243 7.62 25.64 6.74
CA SER A 243 7.38 24.25 7.14
C SER A 243 5.90 23.93 7.37
N ASP A 244 5.06 24.95 7.55
CA ASP A 244 3.61 24.84 7.71
C ASP A 244 2.84 25.00 6.37
N GLY A 245 3.55 24.99 5.23
CA GLY A 245 2.95 25.17 3.90
C GLY A 245 2.59 26.62 3.56
N THR A 246 2.75 27.57 4.48
CA THR A 246 2.50 28.98 4.21
C THR A 246 3.57 29.58 3.31
N VAL A 247 3.20 30.65 2.58
CA VAL A 247 4.09 31.35 1.66
C VAL A 247 4.06 32.86 1.91
N GLU A 248 5.23 33.49 2.00
CA GLU A 248 5.38 34.94 2.00
C GLU A 248 6.04 35.44 0.72
N LYS A 249 5.50 36.53 0.15
CA LYS A 249 6.10 37.22 -0.98
C LYS A 249 6.82 38.47 -0.48
N ARG A 250 8.12 38.58 -0.73
CA ARG A 250 8.95 39.72 -0.32
C ARG A 250 9.61 40.36 -1.53
N VAL A 251 9.67 41.70 -1.57
CA VAL A 251 10.36 42.43 -2.62
C VAL A 251 11.58 43.10 -2.03
N ARG A 252 12.77 42.77 -2.54
CA ARG A 252 14.03 43.38 -2.13
C ARG A 252 14.60 44.19 -3.29
N MET A 253 14.67 45.51 -3.13
CA MET A 253 15.25 46.42 -4.12
C MET A 253 16.59 46.97 -3.61
N VAL A 254 17.47 47.34 -4.54
CA VAL A 254 18.69 48.10 -4.22
C VAL A 254 18.26 49.49 -3.77
N ARG A 255 18.86 49.99 -2.69
CA ARG A 255 18.72 51.40 -2.27
C ARG A 255 19.51 52.32 -3.17
#